data_AF-A0A9D5NDQ7-F1
#
_entry.id   AF-A0A9D5NDQ7-F1
#
_cell.length_a   1.000
_cell.length_b   1.000
_cell.length_c   1.000
_cell.angle_alpha   90.00
_cell.angle_beta   90.00
_cell.angle_gamma   90.00
#
_symmetry.space_group_name_H-M   'P 1'
#
loop_
_entity.id
_entity.type
_entity.pdbx_description
1 polymer ?
#
loop_
_entity_poly.entity_id
_entity_poly.type
_entity_poly.pdbx_seq_one_letter_code
_entity_poly.pdbx_strand_id
1 'polypeptide(L)'
;MRKAYLRLYKAAKKHHFDIQKQFDNKELSDEQYLILGFSDDIMSNVVNILLNYEVGSIESIGVDNSCRAIIEAISLLHMYKIGKINEKQVRLYRYQYSLVDNANLVSILKKVGLGDSIFDRKINQDKEIALDIYSDIFGIDKTELKQMIKKREVFLNDPLSFLMKSPKDGIRMIDIINKYNPYDEMFVKIYTFFSIFEHPRYEHMPNVEKLNMKLRMAMIETLLSYVMLYFNANNYFIANDGELPTPHQDLFENEKAKYLDENIVAIRYIFYELSKQFGVFENGTDNMTLFFLNKMRDIAINMLISISLGYNEQTIAAFRVFMENAGTFNFINSASNQEEMKYLKTAFWCSSIMQVDSCIKDMKIDVDKTDIDMMLKPVYDNYYKAKYKLDSYEKFKDKMAHNSLYFFENSGKKSYNNLIRESLKMFSKEIERDDYFTAYKVAVDIAHASGYSFNATPIIVELYALRCVVLFWAYILRYTFLNELTLSDHNIKVDVAKPVQFILEFYRYYNDEMMKIAKE
;
A
#
# COMPACT_ATOMS: atom_id res chain seq x y z
N MET A 1 -1.64 1.79 25.49
CA MET A 1 -2.13 0.60 24.76
C MET A 1 -2.87 -0.37 25.71
N ARG A 2 -3.91 -1.10 25.27
CA ARG A 2 -4.63 -2.10 26.11
C ARG A 2 -3.71 -3.30 26.41
N LYS A 3 -3.80 -3.92 27.61
CA LYS A 3 -2.99 -5.09 28.01
C LYS A 3 -3.06 -6.26 27.01
N ALA A 4 -4.23 -6.49 26.42
CA ALA A 4 -4.42 -7.53 25.40
C ALA A 4 -3.62 -7.26 24.11
N TYR A 5 -3.49 -6.00 23.68
CA TYR A 5 -2.70 -5.63 22.51
C TYR A 5 -1.21 -5.76 22.76
N LEU A 6 -0.74 -5.49 23.98
CA LEU A 6 0.66 -5.74 24.32
C LEU A 6 0.99 -7.24 24.20
N ARG A 7 0.12 -8.12 24.71
CA ARG A 7 0.31 -9.57 24.59
C ARG A 7 0.28 -10.04 23.13
N LEU A 8 -0.65 -9.49 22.34
CA LEU A 8 -0.74 -9.78 20.90
C LEU A 8 0.52 -9.33 20.16
N TYR A 9 1.01 -8.11 20.41
CA TYR A 9 2.24 -7.59 19.85
C TYR A 9 3.43 -8.50 20.13
N LYS A 10 3.65 -8.87 21.39
CA LYS A 10 4.77 -9.74 21.79
C LYS A 10 4.71 -11.10 21.10
N ALA A 11 3.53 -11.71 21.05
CA ALA A 11 3.32 -12.97 20.35
C ALA A 11 3.61 -12.83 18.84
N ALA A 12 3.00 -11.84 18.19
CA ALA A 12 3.16 -11.61 16.75
C ALA A 12 4.62 -11.34 16.38
N LYS A 13 5.30 -10.48 17.13
CA LYS A 13 6.71 -10.16 16.95
C LYS A 13 7.59 -11.41 17.05
N LYS A 14 7.44 -12.20 18.13
CA LYS A 14 8.25 -13.41 18.31
C LYS A 14 8.06 -14.37 17.13
N HIS A 15 6.82 -14.67 16.76
CA HIS A 15 6.55 -15.64 15.70
C HIS A 15 6.98 -15.12 14.34
N HIS A 16 6.79 -13.83 14.04
CA HIS A 16 7.35 -13.21 12.83
C HIS A 16 8.87 -13.44 12.73
N PHE A 17 9.63 -13.11 13.79
CA PHE A 17 11.08 -13.34 13.79
C PHE A 17 11.45 -14.82 13.69
N ASP A 18 10.69 -15.71 14.31
CA ASP A 18 10.95 -17.15 14.24
C ASP A 18 10.65 -17.69 12.83
N ILE A 19 9.63 -17.19 12.14
CA ILE A 19 9.34 -17.53 10.73
C ILE A 19 10.44 -16.99 9.83
N GLN A 20 10.87 -15.73 10.00
CA GLN A 20 11.92 -15.12 9.19
C GLN A 20 13.26 -15.88 9.28
N LYS A 21 13.57 -16.55 10.40
CA LYS A 21 14.73 -17.45 10.51
C LYS A 21 14.64 -18.71 9.64
N GLN A 22 13.43 -19.08 9.21
CA GLN A 22 13.17 -20.24 8.34
C GLN A 22 13.16 -19.85 6.85
N PHE A 23 13.51 -18.61 6.53
CA PHE A 23 13.62 -18.16 5.15
C PHE A 23 14.59 -19.04 4.36
N ASP A 24 14.20 -19.42 3.14
CA ASP A 24 14.94 -20.34 2.26
C ASP A 24 15.33 -21.69 2.90
N ASN A 25 14.60 -22.13 3.92
CA ASN A 25 14.87 -23.42 4.52
C ASN A 25 14.39 -24.56 3.61
N LYS A 26 15.37 -25.24 2.97
CA LYS A 26 15.13 -26.40 2.09
C LYS A 26 14.47 -27.59 2.78
N GLU A 27 14.52 -27.66 4.11
CA GLU A 27 13.92 -28.73 4.91
C GLU A 27 12.40 -28.57 5.08
N LEU A 28 11.87 -27.36 4.82
CA LEU A 28 10.42 -27.14 4.87
C LEU A 28 9.73 -27.73 3.64
N SER A 29 8.62 -28.42 3.89
CA SER A 29 7.66 -28.83 2.87
C SER A 29 6.96 -27.63 2.24
N ASP A 30 6.41 -27.81 1.05
CA ASP A 30 5.66 -26.75 0.35
C ASP A 30 4.42 -26.29 1.14
N GLU A 31 3.79 -27.20 1.87
CA GLU A 31 2.70 -26.89 2.80
C GLU A 31 3.16 -25.98 3.93
N GLN A 32 4.30 -26.29 4.57
CA GLN A 32 4.87 -25.43 5.59
C GLN A 32 5.22 -24.05 5.03
N TYR A 33 5.75 -23.98 3.81
CA TYR A 33 6.01 -22.71 3.14
C TYR A 33 4.76 -21.84 2.99
N LEU A 34 3.66 -22.43 2.55
CA LEU A 34 2.39 -21.71 2.40
C LEU A 34 1.85 -21.23 3.76
N ILE A 35 1.83 -22.11 4.76
CA ILE A 35 1.29 -21.79 6.09
C ILE A 35 2.14 -20.71 6.77
N LEU A 36 3.47 -20.84 6.72
CA LEU A 36 4.39 -19.88 7.34
C LEU A 36 4.33 -18.54 6.61
N GLY A 37 4.29 -18.51 5.28
CA GLY A 37 4.20 -17.27 4.50
C GLY A 37 2.95 -16.44 4.85
N PHE A 38 1.76 -17.04 4.84
CA PHE A 38 0.54 -16.31 5.24
C PHE A 38 0.48 -16.02 6.74
N SER A 39 1.08 -16.85 7.58
CA SER A 39 1.18 -16.55 9.02
C SER A 39 2.10 -15.34 9.26
N ASP A 40 3.18 -15.23 8.49
CA ASP A 40 4.08 -14.08 8.55
C ASP A 40 3.38 -12.80 8.12
N ASP A 41 2.61 -12.84 7.02
CA ASP A 41 1.77 -11.72 6.58
C ASP A 41 0.83 -11.26 7.70
N ILE A 42 0.20 -12.18 8.43
CA ILE A 42 -0.66 -11.81 9.55
C ILE A 42 0.17 -11.17 10.67
N MET A 43 1.29 -11.78 11.06
CA MET A 43 2.08 -11.37 12.22
C MET A 43 2.79 -10.03 11.99
N SER A 44 3.46 -9.85 10.86
CA SER A 44 4.19 -8.63 10.51
C SER A 44 3.23 -7.43 10.41
N ASN A 45 2.05 -7.62 9.80
CA ASN A 45 1.04 -6.57 9.69
C ASN A 45 0.38 -6.25 11.03
N VAL A 46 0.17 -7.23 11.92
CA VAL A 46 -0.29 -6.97 13.29
C VAL A 46 0.73 -6.12 14.06
N VAL A 47 2.02 -6.45 13.93
CA VAL A 47 3.10 -5.67 14.54
C VAL A 47 3.09 -4.24 14.02
N ASN A 48 2.98 -4.05 12.70
CA ASN A 48 2.92 -2.72 12.09
C ASN A 48 1.75 -1.86 12.60
N ILE A 49 0.55 -2.45 12.71
CA ILE A 49 -0.63 -1.78 13.27
C ILE A 49 -0.36 -1.31 14.71
N LEU A 50 0.23 -2.17 15.54
CA LEU A 50 0.44 -1.89 16.95
C LEU A 50 1.60 -0.90 17.20
N LEU A 51 2.63 -0.88 16.33
CA LEU A 51 3.66 0.16 16.35
C LEU A 51 3.08 1.53 15.96
N ASN A 52 2.25 1.58 14.92
CA ASN A 52 1.56 2.81 14.52
C ASN A 52 0.55 3.29 15.58
N TYR A 53 -0.06 2.37 16.33
CA TYR A 53 -0.88 2.70 17.49
C TYR A 53 -0.07 3.43 18.57
N GLU A 54 1.16 2.98 18.84
CA GLU A 54 2.04 3.54 19.89
C GLU A 54 2.49 4.98 19.56
N VAL A 55 2.84 5.26 18.31
CA VAL A 55 3.29 6.61 17.88
C VAL A 55 2.14 7.58 17.56
N GLY A 56 0.88 7.19 17.82
CA GLY A 56 -0.30 7.98 17.50
C GLY A 56 -0.49 8.20 16.00
N SER A 57 -0.13 7.22 15.19
CA SER A 57 -0.20 7.22 13.72
C SER A 57 -1.13 6.11 13.19
N ILE A 58 -2.13 5.72 13.98
CA ILE A 58 -3.10 4.66 13.62
C ILE A 58 -3.94 5.01 12.37
N GLU A 59 -3.97 6.30 12.03
CA GLU A 59 -4.61 6.87 10.84
C GLU A 59 -3.74 6.76 9.57
N SER A 60 -2.51 6.25 9.68
CA SER A 60 -1.62 6.07 8.53
C SER A 60 -2.19 5.05 7.56
N ILE A 61 -2.09 5.32 6.27
CA ILE A 61 -2.60 4.43 5.22
C ILE A 61 -1.87 3.08 5.22
N GLY A 62 -0.62 3.00 5.70
CA GLY A 62 0.03 1.69 5.86
C GLY A 62 -0.66 0.79 6.90
N VAL A 63 -1.41 1.36 7.86
CA VAL A 63 -2.29 0.59 8.75
C VAL A 63 -3.46 -0.02 7.98
N ASP A 64 -4.04 0.71 7.01
CA ASP A 64 -5.13 0.22 6.17
C ASP A 64 -4.65 -0.95 5.29
N ASN A 65 -3.46 -0.82 4.71
CA ASN A 65 -2.82 -1.91 3.97
C ASN A 65 -2.60 -3.14 4.85
N SER A 66 -2.08 -2.95 6.07
CA SER A 66 -1.91 -4.05 7.03
C SER A 66 -3.23 -4.72 7.39
N CYS A 67 -4.30 -3.94 7.55
CA CYS A 67 -5.63 -4.49 7.81
C CYS A 67 -6.14 -5.35 6.66
N ARG A 68 -5.96 -4.89 5.41
CA ARG A 68 -6.32 -5.67 4.22
C ARG A 68 -5.51 -6.97 4.15
N ALA A 69 -4.19 -6.88 4.23
CA ALA A 69 -3.30 -8.04 4.12
C ALA A 69 -3.62 -9.14 5.16
N ILE A 70 -3.94 -8.77 6.40
CA ILE A 70 -4.38 -9.72 7.44
C ILE A 70 -5.64 -10.48 6.99
N ILE A 71 -6.65 -9.77 6.46
CA ILE A 71 -7.92 -10.38 6.03
C ILE A 71 -7.71 -11.31 4.84
N GLU A 72 -6.89 -10.87 3.88
CA GLU A 72 -6.50 -11.66 2.71
C GLU A 72 -5.81 -12.97 3.15
N ALA A 73 -4.78 -12.88 4.01
CA ALA A 73 -4.01 -14.02 4.49
C ALA A 73 -4.88 -15.02 5.28
N ILE A 74 -5.74 -14.54 6.18
CA ILE A 74 -6.67 -15.39 6.93
C ILE A 74 -7.63 -16.12 5.98
N SER A 75 -8.14 -15.45 4.94
CA SER A 75 -9.06 -16.05 3.98
C SER A 75 -8.38 -17.10 3.10
N LEU A 76 -7.14 -16.85 2.68
CA LEU A 76 -6.32 -17.80 1.92
C LEU A 76 -5.95 -19.03 2.76
N LEU A 77 -5.58 -18.86 4.03
CA LEU A 77 -5.35 -19.96 4.96
C LEU A 77 -6.62 -20.78 5.21
N HIS A 78 -7.78 -20.13 5.32
CA HIS A 78 -9.04 -20.86 5.43
C HIS A 78 -9.35 -21.65 4.16
N MET A 79 -9.21 -21.03 2.98
CA MET A 79 -9.38 -21.68 1.67
C MET A 79 -8.47 -22.91 1.53
N TYR A 80 -7.23 -22.81 2.00
CA TYR A 80 -6.31 -23.94 2.10
C TYR A 80 -6.85 -25.03 3.03
N LYS A 81 -7.20 -24.68 4.27
CA LYS A 81 -7.67 -25.62 5.31
C LYS A 81 -8.90 -26.42 4.90
N ILE A 82 -9.79 -25.84 4.08
CA ILE A 82 -10.99 -26.53 3.56
C ILE A 82 -10.74 -27.26 2.23
N GLY A 83 -9.48 -27.44 1.83
CA GLY A 83 -9.07 -28.24 0.67
C GLY A 83 -9.38 -27.61 -0.68
N LYS A 84 -9.43 -26.27 -0.78
CA LYS A 84 -9.69 -25.55 -2.05
C LYS A 84 -8.44 -25.10 -2.78
N ILE A 85 -7.27 -25.21 -2.14
CA ILE A 85 -5.95 -25.05 -2.75
C ILE A 85 -5.35 -26.46 -2.84
N ASN A 86 -5.03 -26.92 -4.05
CA ASN A 86 -4.51 -28.27 -4.26
C ASN A 86 -2.97 -28.33 -4.13
N GLU A 87 -2.41 -29.54 -4.10
CA GLU A 87 -0.96 -29.77 -3.94
C GLU A 87 -0.11 -29.05 -4.99
N LYS A 88 -0.52 -29.03 -6.27
CA LYS A 88 0.21 -28.30 -7.33
C LYS A 88 0.21 -26.80 -7.05
N GLN A 89 -0.89 -26.24 -6.56
CA GLN A 89 -1.00 -24.82 -6.21
C GLN A 89 -0.18 -24.48 -4.96
N VAL A 90 -0.17 -25.36 -3.95
CA VAL A 90 0.69 -25.24 -2.76
C VAL A 90 2.16 -25.21 -3.17
N ARG A 91 2.58 -26.15 -4.04
CA ARG A 91 3.94 -26.17 -4.58
C ARG A 91 4.24 -24.92 -5.41
N LEU A 92 3.30 -24.48 -6.24
CA LEU A 92 3.46 -23.29 -7.06
C LEU A 92 3.65 -22.02 -6.23
N TYR A 93 2.94 -21.88 -5.11
CA TYR A 93 3.07 -20.74 -4.20
C TYR A 93 4.52 -20.49 -3.78
N ARG A 94 5.29 -21.55 -3.50
CA ARG A 94 6.71 -21.46 -3.13
C ARG A 94 7.59 -20.87 -4.24
N TYR A 95 7.27 -21.15 -5.50
CA TYR A 95 8.17 -20.84 -6.62
C TYR A 95 7.69 -19.67 -7.48
N GLN A 96 6.41 -19.29 -7.44
CA GLN A 96 5.83 -18.33 -8.38
C GLN A 96 6.54 -16.96 -8.38
N TYR A 97 7.05 -16.49 -7.24
CA TYR A 97 7.66 -15.16 -7.15
C TYR A 97 8.97 -15.03 -7.90
N SER A 98 9.68 -16.13 -8.15
CA SER A 98 10.86 -16.14 -9.02
C SER A 98 10.59 -15.62 -10.44
N LEU A 99 9.34 -15.67 -10.92
CA LEU A 99 8.92 -15.08 -12.20
C LEU A 99 9.00 -13.55 -12.18
N VAL A 100 8.72 -12.94 -11.02
CA VAL A 100 8.68 -11.49 -10.82
C VAL A 100 10.03 -10.98 -10.31
N ASP A 101 10.64 -11.68 -9.36
CA ASP A 101 11.91 -11.33 -8.72
C ASP A 101 13.05 -11.19 -9.70
N ASN A 102 13.11 -12.05 -10.72
CA ASN A 102 14.15 -11.95 -11.74
C ASN A 102 14.07 -10.60 -12.49
N ALA A 103 12.86 -10.19 -12.91
CA ALA A 103 12.69 -8.91 -13.60
C ALA A 103 12.97 -7.71 -12.69
N ASN A 104 12.59 -7.82 -11.42
CA ASN A 104 12.81 -6.81 -10.40
C ASN A 104 14.31 -6.65 -10.07
N LEU A 105 15.00 -7.76 -9.79
CA LEU A 105 16.44 -7.80 -9.54
C LEU A 105 17.24 -7.17 -10.67
N VAL A 106 16.96 -7.55 -11.93
CA VAL A 106 17.60 -6.96 -13.12
C VAL A 106 17.46 -5.44 -13.10
N SER A 107 16.27 -4.94 -12.77
CA SER A 107 16.00 -3.51 -12.77
C SER A 107 16.78 -2.75 -11.70
N ILE A 108 17.00 -3.34 -10.51
CA ILE A 108 17.78 -2.69 -9.45
C ILE A 108 19.28 -2.80 -9.73
N LEU A 109 19.78 -3.99 -10.06
CA LEU A 109 21.21 -4.23 -10.25
C LEU A 109 21.80 -3.34 -11.36
N LYS A 110 21.08 -3.18 -12.47
CA LYS A 110 21.46 -2.24 -13.54
C LYS A 110 21.60 -0.79 -13.06
N LYS A 111 20.79 -0.36 -12.08
CA LYS A 111 20.83 1.01 -11.55
C LYS A 111 21.97 1.22 -10.58
N VAL A 112 22.33 0.22 -9.78
CA VAL A 112 23.46 0.28 -8.86
C VAL A 112 24.80 -0.02 -9.53
N GLY A 113 24.82 -0.19 -10.86
CA GLY A 113 26.04 -0.39 -11.65
C GLY A 113 26.62 -1.81 -11.56
N LEU A 114 25.85 -2.75 -11.03
CA LEU A 114 26.22 -4.16 -10.92
C LEU A 114 25.55 -4.89 -12.09
N GLY A 115 26.32 -5.17 -13.13
CA GLY A 115 25.80 -5.72 -14.39
C GLY A 115 25.23 -7.14 -14.28
N ASP A 116 24.84 -7.66 -15.44
CA ASP A 116 24.17 -8.96 -15.71
C ASP A 116 24.89 -10.23 -15.18
N SER A 117 25.97 -10.11 -14.39
CA SER A 117 26.78 -11.24 -13.90
C SER A 117 26.38 -11.74 -12.50
N ILE A 118 25.49 -11.05 -11.78
CA ILE A 118 24.98 -11.46 -10.45
C ILE A 118 23.55 -12.00 -10.57
N PHE A 119 23.30 -12.85 -11.56
CA PHE A 119 22.04 -13.61 -11.59
C PHE A 119 22.16 -14.80 -10.68
N ASP A 120 21.31 -14.83 -9.65
CA ASP A 120 21.22 -15.99 -8.79
C ASP A 120 20.74 -17.19 -9.64
N ARG A 121 21.59 -18.22 -9.75
CA ARG A 121 21.25 -19.49 -10.41
C ARG A 121 19.96 -20.05 -9.84
N LYS A 122 19.70 -19.82 -8.55
CA LYS A 122 18.51 -20.27 -7.86
C LYS A 122 17.22 -19.61 -8.39
N ILE A 123 17.18 -18.28 -8.54
CA ILE A 123 16.00 -17.56 -9.07
C ILE A 123 15.62 -18.10 -10.45
N ASN A 124 16.62 -18.37 -11.32
CA ASN A 124 16.36 -18.95 -12.63
C ASN A 124 15.86 -20.40 -12.56
N GLN A 125 16.36 -21.20 -11.62
CA GLN A 125 15.88 -22.56 -11.40
C GLN A 125 14.44 -22.58 -10.89
N ASP A 126 14.14 -21.80 -9.85
CA ASP A 126 12.81 -21.68 -9.27
C ASP A 126 11.79 -21.17 -10.31
N LYS A 127 12.22 -20.26 -11.19
CA LYS A 127 11.40 -19.79 -12.31
C LYS A 127 11.03 -20.91 -13.27
N GLU A 128 11.99 -21.75 -13.63
CA GLU A 128 11.71 -22.87 -14.53
C GLU A 128 10.80 -23.91 -13.86
N ILE A 129 10.93 -24.13 -12.55
CA ILE A 129 10.02 -24.98 -11.75
C ILE A 129 8.59 -24.41 -11.77
N ALA A 130 8.43 -23.11 -11.50
CA ALA A 130 7.12 -22.46 -11.53
C ALA A 130 6.45 -22.61 -12.91
N LEU A 131 7.20 -22.40 -14.01
CA LEU A 131 6.69 -22.57 -15.36
C LEU A 131 6.29 -24.01 -15.68
N ASP A 132 7.02 -25.01 -15.17
CA ASP A 132 6.64 -26.42 -15.33
C ASP A 132 5.30 -26.72 -14.63
N ILE A 133 5.14 -26.22 -13.41
CA ILE A 133 3.90 -26.40 -12.64
C ILE A 133 2.72 -25.68 -13.31
N TYR A 134 2.91 -24.44 -13.79
CA TYR A 134 1.87 -23.73 -14.56
C TYR A 134 1.47 -24.48 -15.83
N SER A 135 2.45 -25.00 -16.57
CA SER A 135 2.20 -25.77 -17.80
C SER A 135 1.35 -27.01 -17.52
N ASP A 136 1.65 -27.71 -16.41
CA ASP A 136 0.89 -28.87 -15.95
C ASP A 136 -0.52 -28.51 -15.44
N ILE A 137 -0.68 -27.42 -14.68
CA ILE A 137 -1.99 -26.93 -14.23
C ILE A 137 -2.88 -26.52 -15.42
N PHE A 138 -2.31 -25.82 -16.40
CA PHE A 138 -3.04 -25.31 -17.57
C PHE A 138 -3.22 -26.36 -18.66
N GLY A 139 -2.47 -27.46 -18.63
CA GLY A 139 -2.49 -28.51 -19.66
C GLY A 139 -1.94 -28.03 -21.01
N ILE A 140 -0.93 -27.14 -21.01
CA ILE A 140 -0.31 -26.59 -22.22
C ILE A 140 1.20 -26.82 -22.21
N ASP A 141 1.84 -26.77 -23.39
CA ASP A 141 3.29 -26.90 -23.49
C ASP A 141 4.01 -25.69 -22.87
N LYS A 142 5.17 -25.93 -22.23
CA LYS A 142 5.96 -24.87 -21.59
C LYS A 142 6.41 -23.78 -22.57
N THR A 143 6.72 -24.15 -23.81
CA THR A 143 7.10 -23.22 -24.86
C THR A 143 5.91 -22.35 -25.27
N GLU A 144 4.72 -22.96 -25.39
CA GLU A 144 3.47 -22.24 -25.62
C GLU A 144 3.20 -21.24 -24.48
N LEU A 145 3.28 -21.69 -23.22
CA LEU A 145 3.13 -20.83 -22.05
C LEU A 145 4.12 -19.63 -22.08
N LYS A 146 5.40 -19.89 -22.37
CA LYS A 146 6.42 -18.83 -22.50
C LYS A 146 6.06 -17.83 -23.60
N GLN A 147 5.51 -18.29 -24.72
CA GLN A 147 5.03 -17.41 -25.78
C GLN A 147 3.81 -16.59 -25.36
N MET A 148 2.83 -17.20 -24.67
CA MET A 148 1.65 -16.49 -24.17
C MET A 148 2.03 -15.39 -23.16
N ILE A 149 2.95 -15.67 -22.23
CA ILE A 149 3.49 -14.67 -21.30
C ILE A 149 4.16 -13.53 -22.07
N LYS A 150 5.01 -13.85 -23.06
CA LYS A 150 5.69 -12.84 -23.90
C LYS A 150 4.70 -11.97 -24.68
N LYS A 151 3.61 -12.56 -25.17
CA LYS A 151 2.52 -11.86 -25.87
C LYS A 151 1.55 -11.15 -24.92
N ARG A 152 1.72 -11.26 -23.59
CA ARG A 152 0.83 -10.72 -22.56
C ARG A 152 -0.60 -11.26 -22.66
N GLU A 153 -0.73 -12.50 -23.11
CA GLU A 153 -2.00 -13.24 -23.13
C GLU A 153 -2.30 -13.86 -21.76
N VAL A 154 -1.26 -14.01 -20.92
CA VAL A 154 -1.33 -14.52 -19.54
C VAL A 154 -0.48 -13.62 -18.65
N PHE A 155 -1.00 -13.30 -17.47
CA PHE A 155 -0.32 -12.51 -16.45
C PHE A 155 -0.08 -13.39 -15.23
N LEU A 156 1.18 -13.75 -14.98
CA LEU A 156 1.61 -14.61 -13.86
C LEU A 156 2.42 -13.84 -12.81
N ASN A 157 2.31 -12.52 -12.83
CA ASN A 157 3.00 -11.61 -11.93
C ASN A 157 2.08 -11.09 -10.83
N ASP A 158 0.98 -11.78 -10.55
CA ASP A 158 -0.01 -11.44 -9.52
C ASP A 158 0.17 -12.41 -8.33
N PRO A 159 0.14 -11.93 -7.06
CA PRO A 159 0.24 -12.77 -5.87
C PRO A 159 -0.74 -13.95 -5.83
N LEU A 160 -1.90 -13.83 -6.48
CA LEU A 160 -2.96 -14.84 -6.56
C LEU A 160 -2.83 -15.75 -7.77
N SER A 161 -1.81 -15.57 -8.63
CA SER A 161 -1.64 -16.37 -9.83
C SER A 161 -1.47 -17.88 -9.54
N PHE A 162 -0.92 -18.26 -8.37
CA PHE A 162 -0.90 -19.66 -7.93
C PHE A 162 -2.29 -20.31 -7.78
N LEU A 163 -3.36 -19.51 -7.67
CA LEU A 163 -4.73 -20.01 -7.58
C LEU A 163 -5.37 -20.24 -8.97
N MET A 164 -4.73 -19.80 -10.05
CA MET A 164 -5.23 -19.98 -11.41
C MET A 164 -5.33 -21.46 -11.76
N LYS A 165 -6.39 -21.80 -12.50
CA LYS A 165 -6.67 -23.12 -13.08
C LYS A 165 -6.62 -23.08 -14.59
N SER A 166 -6.75 -21.90 -15.19
CA SER A 166 -6.58 -21.68 -16.63
C SER A 166 -5.84 -20.38 -16.92
N PRO A 167 -5.22 -20.25 -18.12
CA PRO A 167 -4.55 -19.03 -18.56
C PRO A 167 -5.41 -17.76 -18.55
N LYS A 168 -6.74 -17.91 -18.59
CA LYS A 168 -7.71 -16.79 -18.69
C LYS A 168 -8.42 -16.48 -17.37
N ASP A 169 -8.04 -17.13 -16.28
CA ASP A 169 -8.67 -16.92 -14.99
C ASP A 169 -8.45 -15.48 -14.50
N GLY A 170 -9.54 -14.80 -14.14
CA GLY A 170 -9.51 -13.49 -13.48
C GLY A 170 -9.87 -13.66 -12.01
N ILE A 171 -8.87 -13.68 -11.14
CA ILE A 171 -9.07 -13.87 -9.71
C ILE A 171 -9.14 -12.50 -9.03
N ARG A 172 -10.19 -12.28 -8.23
CA ARG A 172 -10.32 -11.07 -7.41
C ARG A 172 -10.37 -11.46 -5.95
N MET A 173 -9.56 -10.80 -5.14
CA MET A 173 -9.47 -11.08 -3.71
C MET A 173 -10.81 -10.94 -2.98
N ILE A 174 -11.62 -9.92 -3.33
CA ILE A 174 -12.96 -9.75 -2.76
C ILE A 174 -13.87 -10.97 -3.01
N ASP A 175 -13.73 -11.65 -4.15
CA ASP A 175 -14.52 -12.86 -4.44
C ASP A 175 -14.07 -14.05 -3.58
N ILE A 176 -12.75 -14.13 -3.29
CA ILE A 176 -12.18 -15.12 -2.36
C ILE A 176 -12.69 -14.85 -0.94
N ILE A 177 -12.59 -13.61 -0.46
CA ILE A 177 -13.02 -13.23 0.89
C ILE A 177 -14.51 -13.49 1.08
N ASN A 178 -15.36 -13.09 0.13
CA ASN A 178 -16.80 -13.37 0.19
C ASN A 178 -17.11 -14.87 0.31
N LYS A 179 -16.32 -15.71 -0.36
CA LYS A 179 -16.57 -17.15 -0.42
C LYS A 179 -15.90 -17.96 0.69
N TYR A 180 -14.76 -17.50 1.19
CA TYR A 180 -13.87 -18.25 2.06
C TYR A 180 -13.46 -17.48 3.34
N ASN A 181 -14.18 -16.43 3.72
CA ASN A 181 -13.97 -15.84 5.05
C ASN A 181 -14.34 -16.86 6.14
N PRO A 182 -13.49 -17.07 7.16
CA PRO A 182 -13.75 -18.05 8.23
C PRO A 182 -14.65 -17.52 9.36
N TYR A 183 -15.14 -16.28 9.25
CA TYR A 183 -15.82 -15.58 10.32
C TYR A 183 -17.25 -15.21 9.91
N ASP A 184 -17.52 -13.91 9.75
CA ASP A 184 -18.85 -13.38 9.52
C ASP A 184 -18.83 -12.22 8.50
N GLU A 185 -20.01 -11.68 8.20
CA GLU A 185 -20.18 -10.58 7.26
C GLU A 185 -19.40 -9.30 7.65
N MET A 186 -19.16 -9.07 8.94
CA MET A 186 -18.38 -7.91 9.39
C MET A 186 -16.93 -8.02 8.92
N PHE A 187 -16.36 -9.22 8.87
CA PHE A 187 -15.01 -9.43 8.34
C PHE A 187 -14.85 -8.94 6.89
N VAL A 188 -15.86 -9.21 6.05
CA VAL A 188 -15.92 -8.73 4.66
C VAL A 188 -16.10 -7.21 4.60
N LYS A 189 -16.95 -6.66 5.49
CA LYS A 189 -17.18 -5.21 5.57
C LYS A 189 -15.92 -4.45 5.98
N ILE A 190 -15.14 -4.99 6.91
CA ILE A 190 -13.84 -4.42 7.30
C ILE A 190 -12.88 -4.40 6.11
N TYR A 191 -12.79 -5.48 5.33
CA TYR A 191 -11.96 -5.50 4.12
C TYR A 191 -12.38 -4.44 3.11
N THR A 192 -13.69 -4.34 2.87
CA THR A 192 -14.25 -3.34 1.95
C THR A 192 -13.95 -1.92 2.42
N PHE A 193 -14.11 -1.65 3.73
CA PHE A 193 -13.81 -0.37 4.34
C PHE A 193 -12.35 0.05 4.11
N PHE A 194 -11.38 -0.82 4.42
CA PHE A 194 -9.95 -0.53 4.20
C PHE A 194 -9.50 -0.61 2.73
N SER A 195 -10.37 -1.09 1.83
CA SER A 195 -10.14 -1.09 0.38
C SER A 195 -10.64 0.18 -0.29
N ILE A 196 -11.40 1.01 0.42
CA ILE A 196 -11.72 2.36 -0.05
C ILE A 196 -10.45 3.17 -0.05
N PHE A 197 -10.22 3.85 -1.17
CA PHE A 197 -9.00 4.55 -1.52
C PHE A 197 -8.68 5.75 -0.62
N GLU A 198 -8.38 5.49 0.64
CA GLU A 198 -7.72 6.44 1.53
C GLU A 198 -8.66 7.57 1.93
N HIS A 199 -9.48 7.29 2.94
CA HIS A 199 -10.36 8.22 3.62
C HIS A 199 -9.86 9.68 3.56
N PRO A 200 -10.53 10.53 2.77
CA PRO A 200 -10.19 11.93 2.67
C PRO A 200 -10.38 12.59 4.02
N ARG A 201 -9.53 13.57 4.33
CA ARG A 201 -9.79 14.45 5.46
C ARG A 201 -10.90 15.40 5.08
N TYR A 202 -12.06 15.28 5.72
CA TYR A 202 -13.18 16.16 5.46
C TYR A 202 -12.98 17.49 6.18
N GLU A 203 -11.98 18.28 5.75
CA GLU A 203 -11.57 19.52 6.43
C GLU A 203 -12.71 20.55 6.47
N HIS A 204 -13.60 20.53 5.48
CA HIS A 204 -14.81 21.36 5.45
C HIS A 204 -15.95 20.81 6.33
N MET A 205 -15.83 19.58 6.84
CA MET A 205 -16.84 18.90 7.65
C MET A 205 -16.19 18.16 8.84
N PRO A 206 -15.69 18.88 9.86
CA PRO A 206 -14.94 18.28 10.98
C PRO A 206 -15.69 17.18 11.74
N ASN A 207 -17.02 17.24 11.77
CA ASN A 207 -17.85 16.22 12.41
C ASN A 207 -17.80 14.88 11.66
N VAL A 208 -17.80 14.92 10.32
CA VAL A 208 -17.69 13.73 9.46
C VAL A 208 -16.30 13.11 9.65
N GLU A 209 -15.25 13.94 9.73
CA GLU A 209 -13.89 13.47 9.99
C GLU A 209 -13.78 12.76 11.35
N LYS A 210 -14.29 13.39 12.42
CA LYS A 210 -14.26 12.81 13.77
C LYS A 210 -15.00 11.47 13.83
N LEU A 211 -16.13 11.37 13.13
CA LEU A 211 -16.90 10.13 13.03
C LEU A 211 -16.14 9.05 12.24
N ASN A 212 -15.56 9.41 11.11
CA ASN A 212 -14.75 8.51 10.29
C ASN A 212 -13.57 7.95 11.09
N MET A 213 -12.87 8.77 11.87
CA MET A 213 -11.78 8.31 12.72
C MET A 213 -12.25 7.34 13.81
N LYS A 214 -13.39 7.61 14.45
CA LYS A 214 -13.98 6.66 15.42
C LYS A 214 -14.35 5.33 14.77
N LEU A 215 -14.95 5.37 13.59
CA LEU A 215 -15.32 4.17 12.83
C LEU A 215 -14.09 3.36 12.45
N ARG A 216 -13.08 4.02 11.88
CA ARG A 216 -11.79 3.40 11.53
C ARG A 216 -11.17 2.71 12.74
N MET A 217 -11.09 3.38 13.89
CA MET A 217 -10.59 2.77 15.11
C MET A 217 -11.41 1.53 15.50
N ALA A 218 -12.74 1.61 15.45
CA ALA A 218 -13.60 0.45 15.74
C ALA A 218 -13.36 -0.72 14.77
N MET A 219 -13.14 -0.45 13.48
CA MET A 219 -12.80 -1.47 12.46
C MET A 219 -11.46 -2.14 12.78
N ILE A 220 -10.43 -1.36 13.14
CA ILE A 220 -9.13 -1.90 13.55
C ILE A 220 -9.27 -2.76 14.80
N GLU A 221 -9.98 -2.27 15.84
CA GLU A 221 -10.17 -3.03 17.08
C GLU A 221 -10.93 -4.35 16.84
N THR A 222 -11.91 -4.33 15.94
CA THR A 222 -12.68 -5.53 15.54
C THR A 222 -11.79 -6.51 14.78
N LEU A 223 -10.97 -6.03 13.82
CA LEU A 223 -10.00 -6.86 13.13
C LEU A 223 -9.00 -7.52 14.09
N LEU A 224 -8.44 -6.75 15.03
CA LEU A 224 -7.52 -7.27 16.04
C LEU A 224 -8.20 -8.34 16.92
N SER A 225 -9.51 -8.28 17.10
CA SER A 225 -10.26 -9.33 17.81
C SER A 225 -10.31 -10.63 17.00
N TYR A 226 -10.54 -10.58 15.69
CA TYR A 226 -10.42 -11.76 14.80
C TYR A 226 -8.99 -12.31 14.79
N VAL A 227 -7.97 -11.45 14.80
CA VAL A 227 -6.57 -11.88 14.94
C VAL A 227 -6.35 -12.60 16.27
N MET A 228 -6.89 -12.10 17.39
CA MET A 228 -6.77 -12.81 18.68
C MET A 228 -7.44 -14.19 18.64
N LEU A 229 -8.57 -14.34 17.95
CA LEU A 229 -9.18 -15.65 17.74
C LEU A 229 -8.27 -16.58 16.93
N TYR A 230 -7.67 -16.07 15.86
CA TYR A 230 -6.67 -16.80 15.08
C TYR A 230 -5.47 -17.22 15.93
N PHE A 231 -4.92 -16.32 16.75
CA PHE A 231 -3.79 -16.62 17.64
C PHE A 231 -4.13 -17.66 18.71
N ASN A 232 -5.35 -17.60 19.27
CA ASN A 232 -5.83 -18.60 20.21
C ASN A 232 -5.99 -19.97 19.54
N ALA A 233 -6.63 -20.03 18.37
CA ALA A 233 -6.88 -21.28 17.65
C ALA A 233 -5.59 -22.00 17.24
N ASN A 234 -4.50 -21.26 17.02
CA ASN A 234 -3.19 -21.78 16.64
C ASN A 234 -2.18 -21.83 17.79
N ASN A 235 -2.60 -21.56 19.04
CA ASN A 235 -1.74 -21.55 20.23
C ASN A 235 -0.50 -20.64 20.11
N TYR A 236 -0.65 -19.48 19.46
CA TYR A 236 0.46 -18.53 19.29
C TYR A 236 0.73 -17.67 20.53
N PHE A 237 -0.21 -17.56 21.46
CA PHE A 237 0.03 -16.77 22.67
C PHE A 237 1.06 -17.43 23.60
N ILE A 238 2.03 -16.63 24.03
CA ILE A 238 3.12 -17.06 24.90
C ILE A 238 2.66 -16.99 26.36
N ALA A 239 3.05 -17.98 27.17
CA ALA A 239 2.73 -18.03 28.59
C ALA A 239 3.62 -17.09 29.45
N ASN A 240 4.90 -16.95 29.07
CA ASN A 240 5.88 -16.04 29.69
C ASN A 240 6.31 -14.96 28.69
N ASP A 241 5.72 -13.77 28.77
CA ASP A 241 5.98 -12.66 27.86
C ASP A 241 6.87 -11.56 28.49
N GLY A 242 7.34 -11.75 29.72
CA GLY A 242 8.07 -10.75 30.51
C GLY A 242 9.37 -10.24 29.89
N GLU A 243 10.01 -11.02 29.01
CA GLU A 243 11.31 -10.70 28.41
C GLU A 243 11.22 -10.10 27.00
N LEU A 244 10.06 -10.17 26.34
CA LEU A 244 9.91 -9.58 25.00
C LEU A 244 9.71 -8.06 25.10
N PRO A 245 10.36 -7.27 24.22
CA PRO A 245 10.18 -5.82 24.21
C PRO A 245 8.72 -5.43 24.01
N THR A 246 8.33 -4.31 24.60
CA THR A 246 7.08 -3.62 24.24
C THR A 246 7.27 -2.79 22.96
N PRO A 247 6.18 -2.34 22.29
CA PRO A 247 6.28 -1.42 21.15
C PRO A 247 7.12 -0.18 21.46
N HIS A 248 6.96 0.39 22.66
CA HIS A 248 7.72 1.54 23.12
C HIS A 248 9.23 1.26 23.15
N GLN A 249 9.62 0.12 23.71
CA GLN A 249 11.02 -0.27 23.81
C GLN A 249 11.63 -0.52 22.42
N ASP A 250 10.88 -1.14 21.52
CA ASP A 250 11.33 -1.33 20.14
C ASP A 250 11.54 -0.02 19.38
N LEU A 251 10.66 0.96 19.60
CA LEU A 251 10.72 2.23 18.88
C LEU A 251 11.78 3.17 19.44
N PHE A 252 11.98 3.18 20.76
CA PHE A 252 12.71 4.25 21.44
C PHE A 252 13.91 3.79 22.27
N GLU A 253 14.02 2.49 22.55
CA GLU A 253 15.13 1.92 23.31
C GLU A 253 16.02 0.98 22.46
N ASN A 254 15.61 0.67 21.23
CA ASN A 254 16.34 -0.20 20.32
C ASN A 254 17.47 0.56 19.61
N GLU A 255 18.69 0.03 19.67
CA GLU A 255 19.86 0.60 18.98
C GLU A 255 19.67 0.71 17.46
N LYS A 256 18.91 -0.19 16.84
CA LYS A 256 18.60 -0.13 15.39
C LYS A 256 17.63 0.99 15.03
N ALA A 257 16.83 1.46 16.00
CA ALA A 257 15.89 2.57 15.85
C ALA A 257 16.41 3.85 16.54
N LYS A 258 17.72 3.95 16.75
CA LYS A 258 18.34 5.11 17.39
C LYS A 258 17.97 6.39 16.61
N TYR A 259 17.50 7.40 17.32
CA TYR A 259 16.99 8.68 16.79
C TYR A 259 15.64 8.60 16.06
N LEU A 260 14.89 7.49 16.14
CA LEU A 260 13.58 7.37 15.52
C LEU A 260 12.59 8.41 16.05
N ASP A 261 12.60 8.70 17.35
CA ASP A 261 11.81 9.76 17.97
C ASP A 261 12.13 11.15 17.41
N GLU A 262 13.40 11.52 17.40
CA GLU A 262 13.91 12.79 16.88
C GLU A 262 13.53 12.94 15.40
N ASN A 263 13.70 11.88 14.61
CA ASN A 263 13.37 11.84 13.20
C ASN A 263 11.85 11.96 12.95
N ILE A 264 11.00 11.29 13.74
CA ILE A 264 9.54 11.42 13.63
C ILE A 264 9.12 12.87 13.93
N VAL A 265 9.67 13.48 14.98
CA VAL A 265 9.40 14.88 15.32
C VAL A 265 9.86 15.81 14.20
N ALA A 266 11.05 15.58 13.65
CA ALA A 266 11.59 16.36 12.54
C ALA A 266 10.72 16.24 11.28
N ILE A 267 10.31 15.04 10.89
CA ILE A 267 9.39 14.81 9.76
C ILE A 267 8.08 15.57 9.97
N ARG A 268 7.46 15.45 11.15
CA ARG A 268 6.21 16.17 11.46
C ARG A 268 6.38 17.67 11.30
N TYR A 269 7.49 18.20 11.81
CA TYR A 269 7.82 19.61 11.72
C TYR A 269 8.06 20.07 10.27
N ILE A 270 8.83 19.33 9.48
CA ILE A 270 9.12 19.68 8.09
C ILE A 270 7.86 19.70 7.23
N PHE A 271 6.98 18.70 7.36
CA PHE A 271 5.70 18.70 6.64
C PHE A 271 4.75 19.80 7.12
N TYR A 272 4.81 20.20 8.39
CA TYR A 272 4.09 21.36 8.90
C TYR A 272 4.60 22.67 8.26
N GLU A 273 5.92 22.85 8.16
CA GLU A 273 6.50 24.01 7.47
C GLU A 273 6.11 24.05 6.00
N LEU A 274 6.22 22.92 5.27
CA LEU A 274 5.75 22.84 3.88
C LEU A 274 4.26 23.18 3.75
N SER A 275 3.43 22.71 4.68
CA SER A 275 1.99 23.01 4.70
C SER A 275 1.72 24.50 4.88
N LYS A 276 2.48 25.18 5.74
CA LYS A 276 2.40 26.63 5.89
C LYS A 276 2.81 27.39 4.64
N GLN A 277 3.92 26.97 4.01
CA GLN A 277 4.44 27.66 2.84
C GLN A 277 3.55 27.48 1.60
N PHE A 278 2.94 26.30 1.43
CA PHE A 278 2.25 25.94 0.19
C PHE A 278 0.73 25.88 0.29
N GLY A 279 0.17 25.77 1.50
CA GLY A 279 -1.26 25.56 1.69
C GLY A 279 -2.01 26.71 2.35
N VAL A 280 -1.31 27.66 3.00
CA VAL A 280 -1.95 28.73 3.79
C VAL A 280 -1.57 30.10 3.22
N PHE A 281 -2.57 30.81 2.69
CA PHE A 281 -2.42 32.12 2.07
C PHE A 281 -3.28 33.17 2.77
N GLU A 282 -2.97 34.47 2.57
CA GLU A 282 -3.74 35.57 3.17
C GLU A 282 -5.23 35.52 2.80
N ASN A 283 -5.55 35.10 1.57
CA ASN A 283 -6.90 35.08 1.02
C ASN A 283 -7.58 33.70 1.07
N GLY A 284 -7.00 32.73 1.77
CA GLY A 284 -7.59 31.41 1.93
C GLY A 284 -6.59 30.26 2.06
N THR A 285 -7.14 29.05 2.07
CA THR A 285 -6.37 27.83 2.31
C THR A 285 -6.60 26.83 1.17
N ASP A 286 -5.52 26.25 0.65
CA ASP A 286 -5.62 25.14 -0.31
C ASP A 286 -5.67 23.80 0.42
N ASN A 287 -6.88 23.43 0.81
CA ASN A 287 -7.15 22.19 1.54
C ASN A 287 -6.73 20.93 0.77
N MET A 288 -6.66 20.95 -0.56
CA MET A 288 -6.18 19.79 -1.32
C MET A 288 -4.67 19.59 -1.12
N THR A 289 -3.91 20.68 -1.11
CA THR A 289 -2.46 20.67 -0.84
C THR A 289 -2.17 20.28 0.60
N LEU A 290 -2.94 20.83 1.56
CA LEU A 290 -2.83 20.43 2.97
C LEU A 290 -3.15 18.94 3.18
N PHE A 291 -4.22 18.45 2.56
CA PHE A 291 -4.57 17.03 2.57
C PHE A 291 -3.41 16.18 2.05
N PHE A 292 -2.87 16.51 0.87
CA PHE A 292 -1.77 15.78 0.26
C PHE A 292 -0.53 15.74 1.17
N LEU A 293 -0.07 16.89 1.67
CA LEU A 293 1.11 16.97 2.53
C LEU A 293 0.93 16.23 3.86
N ASN A 294 -0.27 16.28 4.43
CA ASN A 294 -0.61 15.49 5.62
C ASN A 294 -0.50 13.99 5.36
N LYS A 295 -1.01 13.50 4.21
CA LYS A 295 -0.88 12.09 3.85
C LYS A 295 0.57 11.70 3.58
N MET A 296 1.33 12.55 2.90
CA MET A 296 2.76 12.31 2.66
C MET A 296 3.55 12.21 3.96
N ARG A 297 3.26 13.07 4.95
CA ARG A 297 3.83 12.97 6.30
C ARG A 297 3.55 11.62 6.95
N ASP A 298 2.29 11.18 6.93
CA ASP A 298 1.86 9.95 7.60
C ASP A 298 2.43 8.70 6.91
N ILE A 299 2.69 8.77 5.60
CA ILE A 299 3.41 7.73 4.84
C ILE A 299 4.90 7.76 5.17
N ALA A 300 5.54 8.93 5.19
CA ALA A 300 6.97 9.08 5.53
C ALA A 300 7.29 8.50 6.92
N ILE A 301 6.45 8.80 7.91
CA ILE A 301 6.59 8.25 9.27
C ILE A 301 6.45 6.73 9.26
N ASN A 302 5.49 6.19 8.51
CA ASN A 302 5.28 4.75 8.43
C ASN A 302 6.46 4.02 7.77
N MET A 303 6.95 4.55 6.64
CA MET A 303 8.15 4.04 5.98
C MET A 303 9.37 4.10 6.90
N LEU A 304 9.55 5.18 7.65
CA LEU A 304 10.64 5.34 8.61
C LEU A 304 10.56 4.30 9.75
N ILE A 305 9.40 4.15 10.40
CA ILE A 305 9.21 3.15 11.47
C ILE A 305 9.47 1.74 10.94
N SER A 306 8.90 1.43 9.77
CA SER A 306 9.01 0.11 9.17
C SER A 306 10.46 -0.22 8.82
N ILE A 307 11.16 0.68 8.11
CA ILE A 307 12.53 0.42 7.67
C ILE A 307 13.52 0.38 8.84
N SER A 308 13.35 1.24 9.86
CA SER A 308 14.21 1.25 11.06
C SER A 308 14.14 -0.05 11.87
N LEU A 309 13.04 -0.79 11.75
CA LEU A 309 12.84 -2.05 12.46
C LEU A 309 12.99 -3.28 11.56
N GLY A 310 13.33 -3.10 10.28
CA GLY A 310 13.52 -4.18 9.31
C GLY A 310 12.24 -4.71 8.65
N TYR A 311 11.11 -4.01 8.78
CA TYR A 311 9.84 -4.35 8.13
C TYR A 311 9.82 -3.82 6.67
N ASN A 312 10.67 -4.43 5.84
CA ASN A 312 10.91 -3.97 4.46
C ASN A 312 9.66 -4.05 3.58
N GLU A 313 8.81 -5.07 3.75
CA GLU A 313 7.57 -5.21 2.98
C GLU A 313 6.59 -4.08 3.26
N GLN A 314 6.40 -3.70 4.52
CA GLN A 314 5.52 -2.61 4.91
C GLN A 314 6.03 -1.27 4.34
N THR A 315 7.36 -1.10 4.25
CA THR A 315 7.99 0.05 3.61
C THR A 315 7.65 0.10 2.11
N ILE A 316 7.76 -1.04 1.41
CA ILE A 316 7.44 -1.12 -0.03
C ILE A 316 5.93 -0.97 -0.25
N ALA A 317 5.09 -1.61 0.55
CA ALA A 317 3.63 -1.51 0.46
C ALA A 317 3.13 -0.07 0.67
N ALA A 318 3.77 0.70 1.55
CA ALA A 318 3.47 2.13 1.73
C ALA A 318 3.78 2.97 0.48
N PHE A 319 4.73 2.54 -0.37
CA PHE A 319 5.08 3.22 -1.61
C PHE A 319 3.96 3.18 -2.66
N ARG A 320 3.19 2.08 -2.72
CA ARG A 320 2.01 1.96 -3.60
C ARG A 320 1.04 3.11 -3.36
N VAL A 321 0.68 3.26 -2.10
CA VAL A 321 -0.23 4.27 -1.54
C VAL A 321 0.28 5.69 -1.79
N PHE A 322 1.58 5.91 -1.61
CA PHE A 322 2.22 7.18 -1.97
C PHE A 322 1.99 7.52 -3.44
N MET A 323 2.29 6.59 -4.35
CA MET A 323 2.15 6.82 -5.79
C MET A 323 0.70 7.06 -6.17
N GLU A 324 -0.22 6.27 -5.61
CA GLU A 324 -1.66 6.40 -5.76
C GLU A 324 -2.19 7.80 -5.34
N ASN A 325 -1.80 8.30 -4.16
CA ASN A 325 -2.08 9.67 -3.70
C ASN A 325 -1.46 10.72 -4.64
N ALA A 326 -0.19 10.57 -4.96
CA ALA A 326 0.55 11.50 -5.82
C ALA A 326 -0.08 11.60 -7.21
N GLY A 327 -0.43 10.47 -7.81
CA GLY A 327 -1.11 10.43 -9.11
C GLY A 327 -2.47 11.11 -9.07
N THR A 328 -3.23 10.89 -8.00
CA THR A 328 -4.53 11.56 -7.76
C THR A 328 -4.37 13.07 -7.64
N PHE A 329 -3.43 13.51 -6.79
CA PHE A 329 -3.13 14.90 -6.57
C PHE A 329 -2.67 15.58 -7.87
N ASN A 330 -1.76 14.96 -8.61
CA ASN A 330 -1.25 15.49 -9.87
C ASN A 330 -2.34 15.60 -10.93
N PHE A 331 -3.24 14.61 -11.02
CA PHE A 331 -4.37 14.66 -11.95
C PHE A 331 -5.30 15.85 -11.66
N ILE A 332 -5.65 16.06 -10.39
CA ILE A 332 -6.53 17.17 -9.99
C ILE A 332 -5.86 18.51 -10.30
N ASN A 333 -4.55 18.61 -10.06
CA ASN A 333 -3.77 19.83 -10.28
C ASN A 333 -3.33 20.03 -11.75
N SER A 334 -3.51 19.03 -12.63
CA SER A 334 -3.30 19.19 -14.07
C SER A 334 -4.55 19.68 -14.81
N ALA A 335 -5.59 20.10 -14.09
CA ALA A 335 -6.77 20.74 -14.65
C ALA A 335 -6.40 21.96 -15.52
N SER A 336 -7.12 22.15 -16.61
CA SER A 336 -6.83 23.18 -17.62
C SER A 336 -7.10 24.60 -17.10
N ASN A 337 -7.99 24.73 -16.09
CA ASN A 337 -8.35 25.99 -15.47
C ASN A 337 -8.87 25.78 -14.03
N GLN A 338 -9.02 26.87 -13.28
CA GLN A 338 -9.45 26.85 -11.88
C GLN A 338 -10.86 26.28 -11.67
N GLU A 339 -11.77 26.46 -12.63
CA GLU A 339 -13.15 25.97 -12.52
C GLU A 339 -13.18 24.43 -12.61
N GLU A 340 -12.49 23.87 -13.60
CA GLU A 340 -12.29 22.44 -13.75
C GLU A 340 -11.62 21.83 -12.50
N MET A 341 -10.57 22.48 -11.99
CA MET A 341 -9.90 22.04 -10.75
C MET A 341 -10.88 21.99 -9.57
N LYS A 342 -11.77 22.99 -9.43
CA LYS A 342 -12.78 23.03 -8.37
C LYS A 342 -13.80 21.88 -8.50
N TYR A 343 -14.25 21.56 -9.71
CA TYR A 343 -15.14 20.42 -9.95
C TYR A 343 -14.48 19.10 -9.62
N LEU A 344 -13.21 18.90 -10.02
CA LEU A 344 -12.45 17.70 -9.71
C LEU A 344 -12.22 17.52 -8.21
N LYS A 345 -11.81 18.58 -7.50
CA LYS A 345 -11.67 18.58 -6.02
C LYS A 345 -13.00 18.18 -5.37
N THR A 346 -14.11 18.82 -5.76
CA THR A 346 -15.44 18.52 -5.19
C THR A 346 -15.87 17.08 -5.46
N ALA A 347 -15.64 16.58 -6.68
CA ALA A 347 -15.96 15.20 -7.04
C ALA A 347 -15.14 14.18 -6.24
N PHE A 348 -13.85 14.44 -6.04
CA PHE A 348 -12.97 13.61 -5.20
C PHE A 348 -13.54 13.49 -3.78
N TRP A 349 -13.85 14.62 -3.12
CA TRP A 349 -14.42 14.61 -1.77
C TRP A 349 -15.76 13.87 -1.72
N CYS A 350 -16.68 14.17 -2.65
CA CYS A 350 -18.00 13.52 -2.68
C CYS A 350 -17.90 12.01 -2.90
N SER A 351 -17.04 11.56 -3.83
CA SER A 351 -16.81 10.14 -4.13
C SER A 351 -16.50 9.35 -2.86
N SER A 352 -15.62 9.92 -2.05
CA SER A 352 -15.15 9.24 -0.85
C SER A 352 -16.12 9.34 0.32
N ILE A 353 -16.86 10.45 0.48
CA ILE A 353 -17.96 10.52 1.47
C ILE A 353 -18.98 9.43 1.16
N MET A 354 -19.42 9.33 -0.10
CA MET A 354 -20.42 8.34 -0.50
C MET A 354 -19.96 6.90 -0.26
N GLN A 355 -18.69 6.59 -0.51
CA GLN A 355 -18.12 5.27 -0.24
C GLN A 355 -18.12 4.96 1.27
N VAL A 356 -17.73 5.93 2.10
CA VAL A 356 -17.77 5.79 3.57
C VAL A 356 -19.21 5.62 4.05
N ASP A 357 -20.14 6.45 3.58
CA ASP A 357 -21.56 6.38 3.93
C ASP A 357 -22.18 5.05 3.50
N SER A 358 -21.79 4.51 2.34
CA SER A 358 -22.24 3.18 1.91
C SER A 358 -21.79 2.11 2.89
N CYS A 359 -20.51 2.11 3.29
CA CYS A 359 -20.02 1.17 4.31
C CYS A 359 -20.74 1.33 5.65
N ILE A 360 -20.98 2.57 6.10
CA ILE A 360 -21.66 2.85 7.37
C ILE A 360 -23.12 2.38 7.35
N LYS A 361 -23.83 2.65 6.26
CA LYS A 361 -25.23 2.23 6.08
C LYS A 361 -25.37 0.72 6.17
N ASP A 362 -24.45 -0.02 5.55
CA ASP A 362 -24.42 -1.48 5.60
C ASP A 362 -24.12 -2.01 7.02
N MET A 363 -23.49 -1.20 7.87
CA MET A 363 -23.20 -1.50 9.27
C MET A 363 -24.33 -1.08 10.23
N LYS A 364 -25.41 -0.45 9.73
CA LYS A 364 -26.55 0.04 10.53
C LYS A 364 -26.17 1.03 11.65
N ILE A 365 -25.10 1.80 11.45
CA ILE A 365 -24.69 2.86 12.37
C ILE A 365 -25.41 4.14 11.93
N ASP A 366 -26.16 4.77 12.83
CA ASP A 366 -26.86 6.02 12.56
C ASP A 366 -25.88 7.20 12.62
N VAL A 367 -25.80 7.96 11.53
CA VAL A 367 -24.86 9.07 11.37
C VAL A 367 -25.57 10.23 10.70
N ASP A 368 -25.25 11.45 11.13
CA ASP A 368 -25.78 12.67 10.52
C ASP A 368 -25.43 12.68 9.03
N LYS A 369 -26.47 12.61 8.19
CA LYS A 369 -26.28 12.52 6.75
C LYS A 369 -25.77 13.84 6.20
N THR A 370 -24.65 13.76 5.49
CA THR A 370 -24.22 14.85 4.62
C THR A 370 -25.16 14.88 3.40
N ASP A 371 -25.73 16.04 3.08
CA ASP A 371 -26.48 16.21 1.84
C ASP A 371 -25.49 16.32 0.65
N ILE A 372 -25.03 15.15 0.18
CA ILE A 372 -24.11 15.05 -0.94
C ILE A 372 -24.70 15.62 -2.22
N ASP A 373 -26.02 15.61 -2.39
CA ASP A 373 -26.65 16.07 -3.63
C ASP A 373 -26.50 17.58 -3.80
N MET A 374 -26.47 18.34 -2.70
CA MET A 374 -26.14 19.78 -2.73
C MET A 374 -24.75 20.05 -3.32
N MET A 375 -23.78 19.16 -3.12
CA MET A 375 -22.40 19.33 -3.61
C MET A 375 -22.19 18.69 -4.99
N LEU A 376 -22.69 17.48 -5.21
CA LEU A 376 -22.38 16.66 -6.37
C LEU A 376 -23.25 16.99 -7.59
N LYS A 377 -24.51 17.41 -7.40
CA LYS A 377 -25.41 17.71 -8.52
C LYS A 377 -24.92 18.89 -9.39
N PRO A 378 -24.45 20.02 -8.82
CA PRO A 378 -23.85 21.09 -9.62
C PRO A 378 -22.61 20.64 -10.39
N VAL A 379 -21.76 19.82 -9.76
CA VAL A 379 -20.56 19.24 -10.39
C VAL A 379 -20.93 18.35 -11.58
N TYR A 380 -21.99 17.55 -11.44
CA TYR A 380 -22.50 16.72 -12.52
C TYR A 380 -23.05 17.57 -13.68
N ASP A 381 -23.97 18.50 -13.39
CA ASP A 381 -24.68 19.26 -14.41
C ASP A 381 -23.75 20.19 -15.20
N ASN A 382 -22.79 20.82 -14.52
CA ASN A 382 -21.91 21.83 -15.13
C ASN A 382 -20.64 21.25 -15.77
N TYR A 383 -20.19 20.06 -15.35
CA TYR A 383 -18.91 19.51 -15.80
C TYR A 383 -19.03 18.08 -16.34
N TYR A 384 -19.40 17.09 -15.52
CA TYR A 384 -19.35 15.69 -15.96
C TYR A 384 -20.35 15.34 -17.07
N LYS A 385 -21.56 15.90 -17.02
CA LYS A 385 -22.63 15.62 -18.00
C LYS A 385 -22.19 15.98 -19.41
N ALA A 386 -21.70 17.20 -19.61
CA ALA A 386 -21.23 17.66 -20.91
C ALA A 386 -19.90 17.00 -21.31
N LYS A 387 -18.90 17.01 -20.42
CA LYS A 387 -17.54 16.51 -20.72
C LYS A 387 -17.51 15.03 -21.09
N TYR A 388 -18.30 14.21 -20.40
CA TYR A 388 -18.31 12.75 -20.59
C TYR A 388 -19.60 12.21 -21.21
N LYS A 389 -20.48 13.09 -21.70
CA LYS A 389 -21.76 12.74 -22.35
C LYS A 389 -22.61 11.78 -21.49
N LEU A 390 -22.72 12.08 -20.19
CA LEU A 390 -23.50 11.26 -19.25
C LEU A 390 -25.00 11.53 -19.42
N ASP A 391 -25.81 10.48 -19.32
CA ASP A 391 -27.26 10.51 -19.54
C ASP A 391 -28.07 10.62 -18.23
N SER A 392 -27.48 10.23 -17.10
CA SER A 392 -28.18 10.14 -15.81
C SER A 392 -27.30 10.53 -14.63
N TYR A 393 -27.81 11.43 -13.80
CA TYR A 393 -27.21 11.79 -12.52
C TYR A 393 -27.18 10.60 -11.55
N GLU A 394 -28.28 9.86 -11.45
CA GLU A 394 -28.39 8.70 -10.55
C GLU A 394 -27.35 7.63 -10.88
N LYS A 395 -27.16 7.30 -12.18
CA LYS A 395 -26.10 6.36 -12.60
C LYS A 395 -24.70 6.88 -12.28
N PHE A 396 -24.49 8.19 -12.40
CA PHE A 396 -23.21 8.82 -12.08
C PHE A 396 -22.93 8.74 -10.56
N LYS A 397 -23.91 9.13 -9.73
CA LYS A 397 -23.85 9.08 -8.28
C LYS A 397 -23.60 7.66 -7.77
N ASP A 398 -24.35 6.69 -8.28
CA ASP A 398 -24.20 5.27 -7.93
C ASP A 398 -22.78 4.75 -8.25
N LYS A 399 -22.25 5.08 -9.44
CA LYS A 399 -20.88 4.66 -9.79
C LYS A 399 -19.80 5.36 -8.96
N MET A 400 -19.98 6.62 -8.59
CA MET A 400 -19.08 7.32 -7.67
C MET A 400 -19.06 6.66 -6.29
N ALA A 401 -20.21 6.19 -5.80
CA ALA A 401 -20.33 5.53 -4.50
C ALA A 401 -19.66 4.14 -4.43
N HIS A 402 -19.43 3.49 -5.57
CA HIS A 402 -18.89 2.12 -5.63
C HIS A 402 -17.51 2.02 -6.28
N ASN A 403 -16.93 3.13 -6.76
CA ASN A 403 -15.63 3.14 -7.41
C ASN A 403 -14.92 4.49 -7.21
N SER A 404 -13.91 4.50 -6.34
CA SER A 404 -13.08 5.67 -6.06
C SER A 404 -12.42 6.28 -7.30
N LEU A 405 -12.12 5.47 -8.33
CA LEU A 405 -11.54 5.95 -9.58
C LEU A 405 -12.57 6.61 -10.50
N TYR A 406 -13.87 6.58 -10.15
CA TYR A 406 -14.91 6.95 -11.09
C TYR A 406 -14.85 8.44 -11.47
N PHE A 407 -14.30 9.29 -10.61
CA PHE A 407 -14.18 10.74 -10.87
C PHE A 407 -13.07 11.12 -11.87
N PHE A 408 -12.03 10.29 -12.06
CA PHE A 408 -10.91 10.64 -12.94
C PHE A 408 -11.31 10.79 -14.42
N GLU A 409 -12.09 9.86 -14.98
CA GLU A 409 -12.50 9.91 -16.40
C GLU A 409 -13.51 8.81 -16.71
N ASN A 410 -14.57 9.03 -17.49
CA ASN A 410 -15.59 7.99 -17.77
C ASN A 410 -15.28 7.05 -18.96
N SER A 411 -14.25 7.32 -19.77
CA SER A 411 -13.97 6.58 -21.00
C SER A 411 -12.77 5.63 -20.87
N GLY A 412 -12.98 4.40 -20.38
CA GLY A 412 -11.96 3.33 -20.42
C GLY A 412 -12.01 2.33 -19.27
N LYS A 413 -11.16 1.29 -19.31
CA LYS A 413 -10.86 0.43 -18.16
C LYS A 413 -10.03 1.26 -17.16
N LYS A 414 -10.70 1.86 -16.18
CA LYS A 414 -10.08 2.67 -15.12
C LYS A 414 -9.15 1.79 -14.29
N SER A 415 -7.88 2.17 -14.16
CA SER A 415 -6.92 1.49 -13.29
C SER A 415 -5.91 2.49 -12.76
N TYR A 416 -5.43 2.28 -11.52
CA TYR A 416 -4.34 3.07 -10.98
C TYR A 416 -3.08 2.96 -11.83
N ASN A 417 -2.79 1.80 -12.43
CA ASN A 417 -1.66 1.64 -13.35
C ASN A 417 -1.67 2.67 -14.49
N ASN A 418 -2.85 2.96 -15.07
CA ASN A 418 -2.99 3.97 -16.11
C ASN A 418 -2.86 5.38 -15.52
N LEU A 419 -3.54 5.66 -14.40
CA LEU A 419 -3.45 6.96 -13.71
C LEU A 419 -2.00 7.33 -13.37
N ILE A 420 -1.26 6.38 -12.76
CA ILE A 420 0.13 6.58 -12.36
C ILE A 420 1.00 6.80 -13.60
N ARG A 421 0.87 5.97 -14.63
CA ARG A 421 1.65 6.13 -15.87
C ARG A 421 1.45 7.51 -16.50
N GLU A 422 0.22 7.99 -16.52
CA GLU A 422 -0.09 9.33 -17.02
C GLU A 422 0.47 10.42 -16.12
N SER A 423 0.31 10.32 -14.79
CA SER A 423 0.88 11.31 -13.85
C SER A 423 2.40 11.39 -13.92
N LEU A 424 3.07 10.27 -14.18
CA LEU A 424 4.53 10.22 -14.32
C LEU A 424 5.04 10.97 -15.56
N LYS A 425 4.18 11.35 -16.51
CA LYS A 425 4.59 12.21 -17.63
C LYS A 425 5.09 13.59 -17.18
N MET A 426 4.82 14.00 -15.94
CA MET A 426 5.42 15.21 -15.35
C MET A 426 6.95 15.12 -15.22
N PHE A 427 7.52 13.91 -15.25
CA PHE A 427 8.96 13.70 -15.32
C PHE A 427 9.44 13.78 -16.76
N SER A 428 10.43 14.66 -17.01
CA SER A 428 10.99 14.89 -18.35
C SER A 428 11.88 13.75 -18.84
N LYS A 429 12.50 12.99 -17.92
CA LYS A 429 13.40 11.88 -18.24
C LYS A 429 12.64 10.55 -18.20
N GLU A 430 12.70 9.79 -19.29
CA GLU A 430 12.06 8.48 -19.39
C GLU A 430 12.56 7.49 -18.34
N ILE A 431 13.87 7.46 -18.11
CA ILE A 431 14.50 6.61 -17.11
C ILE A 431 13.92 6.84 -15.71
N GLU A 432 13.62 8.10 -15.35
CA GLU A 432 13.03 8.45 -14.06
C GLU A 432 11.60 7.93 -13.96
N ARG A 433 10.80 8.07 -15.04
CA ARG A 433 9.43 7.55 -15.11
C ARG A 433 9.38 6.04 -14.93
N ASP A 434 10.26 5.33 -15.63
CA ASP A 434 10.34 3.87 -15.57
C ASP A 434 10.75 3.39 -14.18
N ASP A 435 11.54 4.17 -13.45
CA ASP A 435 11.93 3.88 -12.08
C ASP A 435 10.73 3.89 -11.12
N TYR A 436 10.02 5.01 -11.05
CA TYR A 436 8.82 5.13 -10.22
C TYR A 436 7.76 4.10 -10.59
N PHE A 437 7.53 3.88 -11.90
CA PHE A 437 6.53 2.91 -12.33
C PHE A 437 6.93 1.46 -12.01
N THR A 438 8.23 1.15 -12.04
CA THR A 438 8.71 -0.18 -11.64
C THR A 438 8.55 -0.39 -10.14
N ALA A 439 9.01 0.56 -9.32
CA ALA A 439 8.84 0.50 -7.86
C ALA A 439 7.34 0.42 -7.47
N TYR A 440 6.48 1.16 -8.17
CA TYR A 440 5.03 1.11 -7.96
C TYR A 440 4.44 -0.27 -8.24
N LYS A 441 4.81 -0.94 -9.35
CA LYS A 441 4.32 -2.31 -9.64
C LYS A 441 4.74 -3.30 -8.55
N VAL A 442 6.00 -3.25 -8.11
CA VAL A 442 6.49 -4.10 -7.02
C VAL A 442 5.70 -3.82 -5.73
N ALA A 443 5.44 -2.55 -5.43
CA ALA A 443 4.63 -2.15 -4.30
C ALA A 443 3.17 -2.62 -4.39
N VAL A 444 2.58 -2.66 -5.58
CA VAL A 444 1.25 -3.24 -5.80
C VAL A 444 1.25 -4.72 -5.44
N ASP A 445 2.25 -5.48 -5.90
CA ASP A 445 2.35 -6.91 -5.67
C ASP A 445 2.56 -7.23 -4.17
N ILE A 446 3.40 -6.46 -3.47
CA ILE A 446 3.72 -6.66 -2.04
C ILE A 446 2.60 -6.15 -1.11
N ALA A 447 1.73 -5.24 -1.55
CA ALA A 447 0.65 -4.68 -0.74
C ALA A 447 -0.56 -5.63 -0.53
N HIS A 448 -0.38 -6.93 -0.80
CA HIS A 448 -1.35 -8.00 -0.66
C HIS A 448 -0.77 -9.14 0.18
N ALA A 449 -1.65 -10.01 0.72
CA ALA A 449 -1.20 -11.26 1.32
C ALA A 449 -0.54 -12.14 0.26
N SER A 450 0.78 -12.12 0.27
CA SER A 450 1.63 -12.58 -0.80
C SER A 450 2.66 -13.58 -0.29
N GLY A 451 2.98 -13.55 1.02
CA GLY A 451 4.16 -14.19 1.60
C GLY A 451 5.44 -13.85 0.85
N TYR A 452 5.53 -12.62 0.32
CA TYR A 452 6.63 -12.20 -0.54
C TYR A 452 7.96 -12.26 0.22
N SER A 453 8.02 -11.81 1.46
CA SER A 453 9.22 -11.86 2.33
C SER A 453 9.69 -13.27 2.61
N PHE A 454 8.79 -14.26 2.58
CA PHE A 454 9.15 -15.66 2.79
C PHE A 454 9.66 -16.35 1.51
N ASN A 455 9.29 -15.81 0.34
CA ASN A 455 9.58 -16.41 -0.97
C ASN A 455 10.60 -15.64 -1.82
N ALA A 456 10.82 -14.35 -1.53
CA ALA A 456 11.71 -13.46 -2.29
C ALA A 456 13.10 -13.37 -1.66
N THR A 457 14.16 -13.27 -2.48
CA THR A 457 15.54 -13.19 -1.96
C THR A 457 15.72 -11.97 -1.03
N PRO A 458 16.22 -12.10 0.21
CA PRO A 458 16.07 -11.06 1.25
C PRO A 458 16.74 -9.73 0.89
N ILE A 459 17.93 -9.79 0.27
CA ILE A 459 18.66 -8.59 -0.16
C ILE A 459 17.88 -7.79 -1.21
N ILE A 460 17.04 -8.45 -2.00
CA ILE A 460 16.22 -7.78 -3.02
C ILE A 460 15.14 -6.95 -2.34
N VAL A 461 14.46 -7.53 -1.36
CA VAL A 461 13.40 -6.85 -0.59
C VAL A 461 13.99 -5.65 0.15
N GLU A 462 15.17 -5.80 0.75
CA GLU A 462 15.86 -4.70 1.44
C GLU A 462 16.27 -3.57 0.50
N LEU A 463 16.90 -3.89 -0.64
CA LEU A 463 17.26 -2.90 -1.66
C LEU A 463 16.02 -2.18 -2.23
N TYR A 464 14.91 -2.90 -2.44
CA TYR A 464 13.66 -2.29 -2.90
C TYR A 464 13.04 -1.38 -1.85
N ALA A 465 13.08 -1.74 -0.58
CA ALA A 465 12.58 -0.89 0.51
C ALA A 465 13.35 0.44 0.56
N LEU A 466 14.69 0.39 0.52
CA LEU A 466 15.53 1.58 0.45
C LEU A 466 15.26 2.38 -0.82
N ARG A 467 15.10 1.72 -1.97
CA ARG A 467 14.76 2.38 -3.24
C ARG A 467 13.45 3.15 -3.14
N CYS A 468 12.42 2.57 -2.52
CA CYS A 468 11.14 3.22 -2.31
C CYS A 468 11.28 4.48 -1.44
N VAL A 469 12.07 4.41 -0.35
CA VAL A 469 12.34 5.58 0.51
C VAL A 469 13.08 6.68 -0.27
N VAL A 470 14.10 6.32 -1.04
CA VAL A 470 14.86 7.27 -1.88
C VAL A 470 13.95 7.95 -2.90
N LEU A 471 13.11 7.18 -3.60
CA LEU A 471 12.16 7.70 -4.58
C LEU A 471 11.10 8.60 -3.92
N PHE A 472 10.60 8.25 -2.75
CA PHE A 472 9.66 9.08 -1.99
C PHE A 472 10.28 10.46 -1.68
N TRP A 473 11.48 10.51 -1.09
CA TRP A 473 12.11 11.78 -0.74
C TRP A 473 12.52 12.59 -1.98
N ALA A 474 12.97 11.94 -3.06
CA ALA A 474 13.23 12.60 -4.32
C ALA A 474 11.97 13.27 -4.90
N TYR A 475 10.82 12.61 -4.79
CA TYR A 475 9.54 13.19 -5.18
C TYR A 475 9.20 14.42 -4.33
N ILE A 476 9.28 14.32 -3.00
CA ILE A 476 8.94 15.44 -2.09
C ILE A 476 9.87 16.65 -2.34
N LEU A 477 11.16 16.40 -2.61
CA LEU A 477 12.11 17.44 -2.99
C LEU A 477 11.68 18.15 -4.28
N ARG A 478 11.36 17.37 -5.33
CA ARG A 478 10.89 17.91 -6.61
C ARG A 478 9.60 18.71 -6.44
N TYR A 479 8.63 18.15 -5.70
CA TYR A 479 7.38 18.81 -5.37
C TYR A 479 7.64 20.17 -4.69
N THR A 480 8.58 20.22 -3.75
CA THR A 480 8.95 21.44 -3.03
C THR A 480 9.48 22.51 -3.99
N PHE A 481 10.42 22.17 -4.87
CA PHE A 481 10.94 23.12 -5.86
C PHE A 481 9.90 23.57 -6.89
N LEU A 482 9.03 22.67 -7.35
CA LEU A 482 7.97 23.02 -8.30
C LEU A 482 6.96 24.00 -7.68
N ASN A 483 6.58 23.78 -6.42
CA ASN A 483 5.67 24.70 -5.72
C ASN A 483 6.33 26.04 -5.42
N GLU A 484 7.61 26.06 -5.02
CA GLU A 484 8.37 27.30 -4.84
C GLU A 484 8.38 28.13 -6.14
N LEU A 485 8.70 27.51 -7.28
CA LEU A 485 8.68 28.18 -8.58
C LEU A 485 7.29 28.69 -8.93
N THR A 486 6.27 27.84 -8.79
CA THR A 486 4.88 28.19 -9.11
C THR A 486 4.40 29.38 -8.26
N LEU A 487 4.67 29.37 -6.96
CA LEU A 487 4.27 30.46 -6.07
C LEU A 487 5.06 31.74 -6.34
N SER A 488 6.35 31.62 -6.68
CA SER A 488 7.17 32.76 -7.14
C SER A 488 6.60 33.41 -8.40
N ASP A 489 6.11 32.63 -9.37
CA ASP A 489 5.44 33.15 -10.58
C ASP A 489 4.18 33.96 -10.25
N HIS A 490 3.56 33.68 -9.10
CA HIS A 490 2.43 34.42 -8.54
C HIS A 490 2.82 35.50 -7.52
N ASN A 491 4.11 35.86 -7.43
CA ASN A 491 4.67 36.83 -6.48
C ASN A 491 4.46 36.46 -5.00
N ILE A 492 4.25 35.18 -4.70
CA ILE A 492 4.16 34.67 -3.33
C ILE A 492 5.55 34.17 -2.93
N LYS A 493 6.16 34.82 -1.95
CA LYS A 493 7.45 34.40 -1.41
C LYS A 493 7.25 33.26 -0.41
N VAL A 494 8.06 32.22 -0.55
CA VAL A 494 8.12 31.09 0.37
C VAL A 494 9.56 30.90 0.86
N ASP A 495 9.71 30.38 2.08
CA ASP A 495 11.01 29.94 2.60
C ASP A 495 11.00 28.42 2.76
N VAL A 496 11.73 27.74 1.87
CA VAL A 496 11.84 26.28 1.82
C VAL A 496 13.25 25.78 2.13
N ALA A 497 14.17 26.65 2.55
CA ALA A 497 15.57 26.28 2.74
C ALA A 497 15.76 25.13 3.75
N LYS A 498 15.09 25.24 4.91
CA LYS A 498 15.13 24.21 5.97
C LYS A 498 14.46 22.90 5.54
N PRO A 499 13.23 22.88 4.97
CA PRO A 499 12.68 21.68 4.34
C PRO A 499 13.59 21.02 3.31
N VAL A 500 14.14 21.80 2.37
CA VAL A 500 15.02 21.28 1.31
C VAL A 500 16.28 20.62 1.91
N GLN A 501 16.93 21.28 2.87
CA GLN A 501 18.11 20.72 3.53
C GLN A 501 17.79 19.37 4.19
N PHE A 502 16.72 19.29 4.97
CA PHE A 502 16.32 18.06 5.65
C PHE A 502 16.04 16.92 4.66
N ILE A 503 15.25 17.21 3.61
CA ILE A 503 14.90 16.21 2.59
C ILE A 503 16.16 15.69 1.87
N LEU A 504 17.12 16.58 1.57
CA LEU A 504 18.39 16.20 0.95
C LEU A 504 19.24 15.30 1.84
N GLU A 505 19.28 15.56 3.15
CA GLU A 505 19.99 14.72 4.12
C GLU A 505 19.39 13.32 4.18
N PHE A 506 18.06 13.21 4.30
CA PHE A 506 17.35 11.92 4.27
C PHE A 506 17.56 11.17 2.96
N TYR A 507 17.40 11.85 1.82
CA TYR A 507 17.64 11.27 0.50
C TYR A 507 19.06 10.69 0.38
N ARG A 508 20.08 11.45 0.80
CA ARG A 508 21.48 11.02 0.73
C ARG A 508 21.75 9.83 1.63
N TYR A 509 21.30 9.88 2.88
CA TYR A 509 21.49 8.79 3.84
C TYR A 509 20.99 7.44 3.29
N TYR A 510 19.72 7.38 2.88
CA TYR A 510 19.15 6.14 2.37
C TYR A 510 19.72 5.70 1.02
N ASN A 511 20.13 6.67 0.19
CA ASN A 511 20.82 6.35 -1.06
C ASN A 511 22.21 5.74 -0.78
N ASP A 512 22.95 6.26 0.19
CA ASP A 512 24.27 5.74 0.55
C ASP A 512 24.16 4.35 1.19
N GLU A 513 23.18 4.11 2.06
CA GLU A 513 22.89 2.77 2.61
C GLU A 513 22.50 1.77 1.50
N MET A 514 21.65 2.16 0.55
CA MET A 514 21.31 1.32 -0.61
C MET A 514 22.55 0.97 -1.42
N MET A 515 23.43 1.94 -1.68
CA MET A 515 24.67 1.72 -2.43
C MET A 515 25.69 0.88 -1.66
N LYS A 516 25.67 0.92 -0.33
CA LYS A 516 26.51 0.09 0.53
C LYS A 516 26.06 -1.37 0.46
N ILE A 517 24.78 -1.65 0.72
CA ILE A 517 24.20 -3.00 0.67
C ILE A 517 24.36 -3.61 -0.72
N ALA A 518 24.19 -2.82 -1.78
CA ALA A 518 24.40 -3.33 -3.13
C ALA A 518 25.84 -3.81 -3.39
N LYS A 519 26.85 -3.18 -2.78
CA LYS A 519 28.26 -3.51 -2.98
C LYS A 519 28.75 -4.71 -2.15
N GLU A 520 28.10 -4.95 -1.02
CA GLU A 520 28.34 -6.12 -0.14
C GLU A 520 27.75 -7.39 -0.79
#